data_AF-A0A183EMF4-F1
#
_entry.id   AF-A0A183EMF4-F1
#
_cell.length_a   1.000
_cell.length_b   1.000
_cell.length_c   1.000
_cell.angle_alpha   90.00
_cell.angle_beta   90.00
_cell.angle_gamma   90.00
#
_symmetry.space_group_name_H-M   'P 1'
#
loop_
_entity.id
_entity.type
_entity.pdbx_description
1 polymer ?
#
loop_
_entity_poly.entity_id
_entity_poly.type
_entity_poly.pdbx_seq_one_letter_code
_entity_poly.pdbx_strand_id
1 'polypeptide(L)'
;MCLVGCFFVVIEHEKVLVDRLDVQEISAVVRLHGGEIEFGVRAYNNVNSDRVTHVICESMRHQLAQQALKERKRCVTLQWLNDVLTKKHLEAPWRVFHLPTYWTDSHRPAVGKIIAINGFNESERSGVRMMITAIGARFTPYLTKHNHYLITKTYVFSHLKIFCEVTVCKNQASFEHYC
;
A
#
# COMPACT_ATOMS: atom_id res chain seq x y z
N MET A 1 -18.68 -15.51 -3.03
CA MET A 1 -17.69 -15.01 -4.02
C MET A 1 -17.60 -13.50 -3.88
N CYS A 2 -16.48 -12.95 -3.42
CA CYS A 2 -16.35 -11.51 -3.15
C CYS A 2 -15.81 -10.70 -4.34
N LEU A 3 -15.33 -11.34 -5.40
CA LEU A 3 -14.71 -10.68 -6.56
C LEU A 3 -15.56 -10.81 -7.84
N VAL A 4 -16.83 -11.19 -7.73
CA VAL A 4 -17.72 -11.33 -8.90
C VAL A 4 -17.79 -10.01 -9.67
N GLY A 5 -17.58 -10.08 -10.98
CA GLY A 5 -17.56 -8.90 -11.85
C GLY A 5 -16.28 -8.08 -11.78
N CYS A 6 -15.28 -8.49 -10.99
CA CYS A 6 -13.98 -7.85 -10.97
C CYS A 6 -13.04 -8.50 -11.98
N PHE A 7 -12.49 -7.68 -12.87
CA PHE A 7 -11.36 -8.02 -13.74
C PHE A 7 -10.16 -7.15 -13.35
N PHE A 8 -9.07 -7.81 -12.96
CA PHE A 8 -7.81 -7.21 -12.53
C PHE A 8 -6.75 -7.31 -13.63
N VAL A 9 -5.95 -6.26 -13.79
CA VAL A 9 -4.70 -6.34 -14.56
C VAL A 9 -3.54 -5.85 -13.70
N VAL A 10 -2.51 -6.67 -13.53
CA VAL A 10 -1.30 -6.33 -12.76
C VAL A 10 -0.21 -5.84 -13.69
N ILE A 11 0.06 -4.53 -13.71
CA ILE A 11 0.99 -3.95 -14.70
C ILE A 11 2.46 -3.97 -14.27
N GLU A 12 2.75 -4.02 -12.97
CA GLU A 12 4.13 -4.01 -12.41
C GLU A 12 4.49 -5.34 -11.72
N HIS A 13 3.96 -6.47 -12.20
CA HIS A 13 4.08 -7.77 -11.52
C HIS A 13 5.52 -8.20 -11.21
N GLU A 14 6.48 -7.94 -12.10
CA GLU A 14 7.91 -8.29 -11.90
C GLU A 14 8.56 -7.57 -10.71
N LYS A 15 8.03 -6.42 -10.28
CA LYS A 15 8.55 -5.68 -9.13
C LYS A 15 7.96 -6.14 -7.81
N VAL A 16 6.75 -6.72 -7.85
CA VAL A 16 5.96 -6.99 -6.64
C VAL A 16 5.86 -8.48 -6.36
N LEU A 17 5.94 -9.32 -7.38
CA LEU A 17 5.91 -10.77 -7.30
C LEU A 17 7.32 -11.29 -7.61
N VAL A 18 7.85 -12.08 -6.69
CA VAL A 18 9.27 -12.47 -6.71
C VAL A 18 9.46 -13.71 -7.59
N ASP A 19 8.45 -14.57 -7.66
CA ASP A 19 8.51 -15.79 -8.47
C ASP A 19 7.21 -16.07 -9.27
N ARG A 20 7.26 -17.13 -10.08
CA ARG A 20 6.10 -17.59 -10.86
C ARG A 20 5.02 -18.27 -10.00
N LEU A 21 5.38 -18.76 -8.82
CA LEU A 21 4.44 -19.41 -7.91
C LEU A 21 3.48 -18.36 -7.33
N ASP A 22 3.99 -17.18 -6.95
CA ASP A 22 3.20 -16.03 -6.52
C ASP A 22 2.11 -15.67 -7.54
N VAL A 23 2.48 -15.62 -8.83
CA VAL A 23 1.55 -15.31 -9.94
C VAL A 23 0.44 -16.36 -10.03
N GLN A 24 0.81 -17.65 -9.94
CA GLN A 24 -0.15 -18.75 -10.02
C GLN A 24 -1.08 -18.78 -8.81
N GLU A 25 -0.54 -18.58 -7.61
CA GLU A 25 -1.30 -18.56 -6.36
C GLU A 25 -2.31 -17.41 -6.35
N ILE A 26 -1.87 -16.19 -6.67
CA ILE A 26 -2.76 -15.03 -6.75
C ILE A 26 -3.84 -15.26 -7.82
N SER A 27 -3.47 -15.80 -8.99
CA SER A 27 -4.45 -16.13 -10.03
C SER A 27 -5.50 -17.13 -9.55
N ALA A 28 -5.08 -18.20 -8.87
CA ALA A 28 -5.97 -19.21 -8.32
C ALA A 28 -6.89 -18.62 -7.25
N VAL A 29 -6.36 -17.82 -6.32
CA VAL A 29 -7.15 -17.20 -5.24
C VAL A 29 -8.17 -16.21 -5.79
N VAL A 30 -7.81 -15.39 -6.78
CA VAL A 30 -8.75 -14.44 -7.41
C VAL A 30 -9.87 -15.18 -8.12
N ARG A 31 -9.54 -16.20 -8.92
CA ARG A 31 -10.54 -17.02 -9.65
C ARG A 31 -11.44 -17.78 -8.69
N LEU A 32 -10.88 -18.33 -7.61
CA LEU A 32 -11.63 -19.00 -6.54
C LEU A 32 -12.67 -18.08 -5.90
N HIS A 33 -12.46 -16.76 -5.87
CA HIS A 33 -13.40 -15.79 -5.32
C HIS A 33 -14.30 -15.13 -6.37
N GLY A 34 -14.26 -15.61 -7.63
CA GLY A 34 -15.12 -15.20 -8.73
C GLY A 34 -14.61 -14.03 -9.58
N GLY A 35 -13.34 -13.64 -9.41
CA GLY A 35 -12.71 -12.59 -10.21
C GLY A 35 -11.86 -13.15 -11.36
N GLU A 36 -11.47 -12.27 -12.28
CA GLU A 36 -10.52 -12.53 -13.35
C GLU A 36 -9.26 -11.70 -13.13
N ILE A 37 -8.08 -12.23 -13.47
CA ILE A 37 -6.81 -11.50 -13.31
C ILE A 37 -5.83 -11.88 -14.41
N GLU A 38 -5.19 -10.86 -14.97
CA GLU A 38 -4.14 -10.97 -15.99
C GLU A 38 -2.91 -10.17 -15.58
N PHE A 39 -1.74 -10.56 -16.10
CA PHE A 39 -0.45 -10.00 -15.68
C PHE A 39 0.34 -9.38 -16.84
N GLY A 40 1.00 -8.27 -16.54
CA GLY A 40 1.88 -7.55 -17.44
C GLY A 40 1.21 -6.46 -18.27
N VAL A 41 2.05 -5.58 -18.81
CA VAL A 41 1.65 -4.46 -19.66
C VAL A 41 0.93 -4.93 -20.93
N ARG A 42 1.37 -6.06 -21.51
CA ARG A 42 0.75 -6.63 -22.73
C ARG A 42 -0.68 -7.11 -22.47
N ALA A 43 -0.95 -7.68 -21.30
CA ALA A 43 -2.30 -8.11 -20.94
C ALA A 43 -3.29 -6.94 -20.94
N TYR A 44 -2.88 -5.78 -20.41
CA TYR A 44 -3.76 -4.60 -20.41
C TYR A 44 -4.20 -4.18 -21.81
N ASN A 45 -3.31 -4.26 -22.80
CA ASN A 45 -3.60 -3.87 -24.18
C ASN A 45 -4.34 -4.94 -24.98
N ASN A 46 -4.18 -6.21 -24.61
CA ASN A 46 -4.80 -7.34 -25.32
C ASN A 46 -6.22 -7.64 -24.83
N VAL A 47 -6.52 -7.30 -23.57
CA VAL A 47 -7.87 -7.48 -23.00
C VAL A 47 -8.76 -6.33 -23.49
N ASN A 48 -10.04 -6.62 -23.72
CA ASN A 48 -11.04 -5.58 -23.96
C ASN A 48 -11.02 -4.60 -22.78
N SER A 49 -10.61 -3.35 -23.05
CA SER A 49 -10.44 -2.30 -22.05
C SER A 49 -11.69 -2.14 -21.17
N ASP A 50 -12.89 -2.29 -21.73
CA ASP A 50 -14.16 -2.12 -21.02
C ASP A 50 -14.43 -3.21 -19.98
N ARG A 51 -13.79 -4.38 -20.12
CA ARG A 51 -13.88 -5.45 -19.11
C ARG A 51 -13.02 -5.17 -17.90
N VAL A 52 -11.94 -4.40 -18.04
CA VAL A 52 -10.98 -4.16 -16.96
C VAL A 52 -11.59 -3.20 -15.93
N THR A 53 -11.81 -3.70 -14.73
CA THR A 53 -12.39 -2.90 -13.63
C THR A 53 -11.33 -2.29 -12.71
N HIS A 54 -10.20 -2.99 -12.55
CA HIS A 54 -9.15 -2.65 -11.60
C HIS A 54 -7.77 -2.84 -12.24
N VAL A 55 -6.89 -1.87 -12.02
CA VAL A 55 -5.48 -1.95 -12.38
C VAL A 55 -4.67 -2.00 -11.11
N ILE A 56 -3.86 -3.05 -10.96
CA ILE A 56 -2.99 -3.25 -9.82
C ILE A 56 -1.60 -2.70 -10.17
N CYS A 57 -1.16 -1.68 -9.43
CA CYS A 57 0.13 -1.02 -9.61
C CYS A 57 0.68 -0.41 -8.32
N GLU A 58 1.99 -0.14 -8.30
CA GLU A 58 2.64 0.52 -7.17
C GLU A 58 2.80 2.01 -7.41
N SER A 59 2.86 2.47 -8.68
CA SER A 59 2.97 3.89 -9.02
C SER A 59 1.83 4.43 -9.88
N MET A 60 1.23 5.56 -9.47
CA MET A 60 0.27 6.34 -10.26
C MET A 60 0.91 7.05 -11.47
N ARG A 61 2.23 7.02 -11.60
CA ARG A 61 2.94 7.63 -12.73
C ARG A 61 3.14 6.67 -13.90
N HIS A 62 2.86 5.39 -13.70
CA HIS A 62 2.86 4.44 -14.80
C HIS A 62 1.83 4.85 -15.86
N GLN A 63 2.21 4.87 -17.13
CA GLN A 63 1.36 5.36 -18.23
C GLN A 63 0.00 4.64 -18.26
N LEU A 64 0.00 3.30 -18.14
CA LEU A 64 -1.23 2.52 -18.06
C LEU A 64 -2.11 2.85 -16.83
N ALA A 65 -1.51 3.18 -15.68
CA ALA A 65 -2.28 3.59 -14.50
C ALA A 65 -2.97 4.95 -14.73
N GLN A 66 -2.28 5.88 -15.42
CA GLN A 66 -2.87 7.16 -15.80
C GLN A 66 -3.97 7.00 -16.85
N GLN A 67 -3.79 6.09 -17.81
CA GLN A 67 -4.83 5.76 -18.78
C GLN A 67 -6.06 5.14 -18.11
N ALA A 68 -5.85 4.14 -17.25
CA ALA A 68 -6.92 3.51 -16.49
C ALA A 68 -7.72 4.53 -15.66
N LEU A 69 -7.03 5.50 -15.05
CA LEU A 69 -7.68 6.58 -14.31
C LEU A 69 -8.57 7.46 -15.21
N LYS A 70 -8.13 7.78 -16.43
CA LYS A 70 -8.94 8.53 -17.42
C LYS A 70 -10.17 7.73 -17.86
N GLU A 71 -10.04 6.41 -17.94
CA GLU A 71 -11.11 5.45 -18.24
C GLU A 71 -12.00 5.15 -17.00
N ARG A 72 -11.81 5.87 -15.89
CA ARG A 72 -12.54 5.71 -14.62
C ARG A 72 -12.41 4.31 -13.98
N LYS A 73 -11.33 3.60 -14.29
CA LYS A 73 -10.97 2.34 -13.65
C LYS A 73 -10.29 2.60 -12.31
N ARG A 74 -10.33 1.59 -11.44
CA ARG A 74 -9.76 1.70 -10.08
C ARG A 74 -8.29 1.29 -10.09
N CYS A 75 -7.38 2.23 -9.83
CA CYS A 75 -5.97 1.93 -9.62
C CYS A 75 -5.73 1.61 -8.14
N VAL A 76 -5.24 0.42 -7.83
CA VAL A 76 -5.12 -0.12 -6.47
C VAL A 76 -3.79 -0.86 -6.27
N THR A 77 -3.37 -1.05 -5.03
CA THR A 77 -2.20 -1.89 -4.68
C THR A 77 -2.60 -3.34 -4.48
N LEU A 78 -1.62 -4.27 -4.47
CA LEU A 78 -1.87 -5.66 -4.09
C LEU A 78 -2.39 -5.78 -2.64
N GLN A 79 -2.00 -4.86 -1.77
CA GLN A 79 -2.49 -4.86 -0.39
C GLN A 79 -4.01 -4.62 -0.31
N TRP A 80 -4.58 -3.80 -1.19
CA TRP A 80 -6.03 -3.63 -1.23
C TRP A 80 -6.73 -4.95 -1.59
N LEU A 81 -6.20 -5.67 -2.59
CA LEU A 81 -6.74 -6.97 -2.98
C LEU A 81 -6.66 -7.97 -1.82
N ASN A 82 -5.53 -8.00 -1.11
CA ASN A 82 -5.37 -8.82 0.09
C ASN A 82 -6.42 -8.49 1.15
N ASP A 83 -6.62 -7.21 1.47
CA ASP A 83 -7.62 -6.78 2.45
C ASP A 83 -9.05 -7.21 2.04
N VAL A 84 -9.40 -7.11 0.75
CA VAL A 84 -10.70 -7.57 0.20
C VAL A 84 -10.86 -9.09 0.34
N LEU A 85 -9.81 -9.86 0.02
CA LEU A 85 -9.80 -11.32 0.12
C LEU A 85 -9.89 -11.78 1.59
N THR A 86 -9.10 -11.17 2.49
CA THR A 86 -9.13 -11.48 3.92
C THR A 86 -10.50 -11.19 4.53
N LYS A 87 -11.11 -10.06 4.18
CA LYS A 87 -12.46 -9.69 4.66
C LYS A 87 -13.59 -10.45 3.95
N LYS A 88 -13.30 -11.08 2.80
CA LYS A 88 -14.28 -11.66 1.89
C LYS A 88 -15.39 -10.67 1.50
N HIS A 89 -15.05 -9.39 1.39
CA HIS A 89 -15.98 -8.29 1.12
C HIS A 89 -15.34 -7.23 0.22
N LEU A 90 -16.01 -6.89 -0.89
CA LEU A 90 -15.50 -5.93 -1.87
C LEU A 90 -15.75 -4.50 -1.40
N GLU A 91 -14.71 -3.84 -0.88
CA GLU A 91 -14.77 -2.45 -0.43
C GLU A 91 -14.02 -1.51 -1.38
N ALA A 92 -14.43 -0.24 -1.42
CA ALA A 92 -13.63 0.81 -2.06
C ALA A 92 -12.23 0.90 -1.41
N PRO A 93 -11.15 1.23 -2.15
CA PRO A 93 -9.85 1.51 -1.52
C PRO A 93 -10.00 2.76 -0.65
N TRP A 94 -10.01 2.58 0.66
CA TRP A 94 -10.28 3.66 1.63
C TRP A 94 -9.07 4.01 2.49
N ARG A 95 -8.03 3.18 2.48
CA ARG A 95 -6.78 3.44 3.19
C ARG A 95 -5.74 3.98 2.21
N VAL A 96 -4.86 4.86 2.68
CA VAL A 96 -3.83 5.48 1.84
C VAL A 96 -2.96 4.44 1.13
N PHE A 97 -2.58 3.36 1.82
CA PHE A 97 -1.77 2.27 1.26
C PHE A 97 -2.53 1.31 0.34
N HIS A 98 -3.84 1.48 0.16
CA HIS A 98 -4.60 0.81 -0.90
C HIS A 98 -4.42 1.48 -2.25
N LEU A 99 -3.95 2.73 -2.25
CA LEU A 99 -3.74 3.52 -3.45
C LEU A 99 -2.26 3.47 -3.86
N PRO A 100 -1.97 3.40 -5.17
CA PRO A 100 -0.59 3.46 -5.65
C PRO A 100 0.07 4.80 -5.28
N THR A 101 1.39 4.80 -5.09
CA THR A 101 2.13 6.02 -4.74
C THR A 101 2.21 6.98 -5.93
N TYR A 102 2.17 8.28 -5.67
CA TYR A 102 2.41 9.32 -6.68
C TYR A 102 3.90 9.62 -6.88
N TRP A 103 4.76 9.16 -5.96
CA TRP A 103 6.19 9.43 -6.00
C TRP A 103 6.89 8.59 -7.07
N THR A 104 7.86 9.19 -7.79
CA THR A 104 8.82 8.41 -8.60
C THR A 104 9.93 7.89 -7.70
N ASP A 105 10.62 6.83 -8.14
CA ASP A 105 11.82 6.31 -7.45
C ASP A 105 12.87 7.41 -7.22
N SER A 106 13.02 8.35 -8.16
CA SER A 106 13.98 9.46 -8.07
C SER A 106 13.49 10.65 -7.23
N HIS A 107 12.20 10.75 -6.91
CA HIS A 107 11.61 11.91 -6.21
C HIS A 107 10.77 11.52 -5.00
N ARG A 108 11.15 10.45 -4.29
CA ARG A 108 10.48 10.14 -3.02
C ARG A 108 10.97 11.11 -1.93
N PRO A 109 10.08 11.67 -1.09
CA PRO A 109 10.42 12.79 -0.22
C PRO A 109 11.32 12.43 0.96
N ALA A 110 11.45 11.13 1.29
CA ALA A 110 12.21 10.66 2.45
C ALA A 110 13.30 9.63 2.09
N VAL A 111 13.83 9.69 0.86
CA VAL A 111 14.97 8.84 0.44
C VAL A 111 16.14 8.98 1.42
N GLY A 112 16.70 7.83 1.82
CA GLY A 112 17.85 7.76 2.74
C GLY A 112 17.51 8.02 4.21
N LYS A 113 16.26 8.33 4.55
CA LYS A 113 15.81 8.48 5.94
C LYS A 113 15.48 7.12 6.54
N ILE A 114 15.75 6.97 7.83
CA ILE A 114 15.44 5.77 8.61
C ILE A 114 14.36 6.15 9.63
N ILE A 115 13.22 5.46 9.61
CA ILE A 115 12.04 5.79 10.41
C ILE A 115 11.66 4.60 11.29
N ALA A 116 11.49 4.85 12.58
CA ALA A 116 10.92 3.90 13.53
C ALA A 116 9.46 4.26 13.83
N ILE A 117 8.67 3.29 14.29
CA ILE A 117 7.28 3.50 14.70
C ILE A 117 7.03 3.00 16.13
N ASN A 118 6.15 3.67 16.88
CA ASN A 118 5.72 3.24 18.21
C ASN A 118 4.21 3.50 18.44
N GLY A 119 3.55 2.69 19.26
CA GLY A 119 2.14 2.88 19.65
C GLY A 119 1.09 2.38 18.63
N PHE A 120 1.52 1.76 17.52
CA PHE A 120 0.63 1.17 16.52
C PHE A 120 0.36 -0.30 16.83
N ASN A 121 -0.90 -0.73 16.69
CA ASN A 121 -1.27 -2.14 16.84
C ASN A 121 -0.84 -2.97 15.61
N GLU A 122 -0.93 -4.29 15.70
CA GLU A 122 -0.44 -5.19 14.64
C GLU A 122 -1.11 -4.94 13.28
N SER A 123 -2.42 -4.66 13.27
CA SER A 123 -3.17 -4.40 12.04
C SER A 123 -2.80 -3.04 11.39
N GLU A 124 -2.38 -2.06 12.18
CA GLU A 124 -1.93 -0.74 11.70
C GLU A 124 -0.47 -0.76 11.25
N ARG A 125 0.40 -1.52 11.93
CA ARG A 125 1.85 -1.53 11.69
C ARG A 125 2.20 -1.87 10.24
N SER A 126 1.47 -2.80 9.62
CA SER A 126 1.69 -3.15 8.22
C SER A 126 1.41 -1.96 7.30
N GLY A 127 0.27 -1.29 7.49
CA GLY A 127 -0.10 -0.11 6.72
C GLY A 127 0.88 1.05 6.90
N VAL A 128 1.32 1.32 8.13
CA VAL A 128 2.32 2.38 8.41
C VAL A 128 3.67 2.04 7.77
N ARG A 129 4.10 0.78 7.84
CA ARG A 129 5.32 0.32 7.16
C ARG A 129 5.23 0.56 5.66
N MET A 130 4.10 0.23 5.02
CA MET A 130 3.89 0.47 3.60
C MET A 130 3.98 1.96 3.26
N MET A 131 3.36 2.84 4.07
CA MET A 131 3.44 4.28 3.87
C MET A 131 4.89 4.82 3.98
N ILE A 132 5.66 4.34 4.95
CA ILE A 132 7.09 4.69 5.11
C ILE A 132 7.90 4.26 3.88
N THR A 133 7.68 3.04 3.39
CA THR A 133 8.36 2.54 2.19
C THR A 133 7.98 3.33 0.94
N ALA A 134 6.70 3.69 0.80
CA ALA A 134 6.17 4.45 -0.35
C ALA A 134 6.81 5.84 -0.48
N ILE A 135 7.19 6.48 0.63
CA ILE A 135 7.92 7.76 0.63
C ILE A 135 9.45 7.60 0.52
N GLY A 136 9.93 6.36 0.35
CA GLY A 136 11.35 6.05 0.12
C GLY A 136 12.21 5.94 1.39
N ALA A 137 11.59 5.96 2.57
CA ALA A 137 12.29 5.78 3.83
C ALA A 137 12.49 4.30 4.17
N ARG A 138 13.54 4.00 4.93
CA ARG A 138 13.81 2.67 5.49
C ARG A 138 13.10 2.54 6.84
N PHE A 139 12.28 1.50 6.99
CA PHE A 139 11.62 1.20 8.25
C PHE A 139 12.54 0.38 9.18
N THR A 140 12.55 0.70 10.48
CA THR A 140 13.09 -0.18 11.53
C THR A 140 12.06 -0.41 12.63
N PRO A 141 11.95 -1.64 13.18
CA PRO A 141 10.98 -1.94 14.23
C PRO A 141 11.40 -1.41 15.61
N TYR A 142 12.63 -0.92 15.75
CA TYR A 142 13.19 -0.36 16.98
C TYR A 142 13.86 1.00 16.71
N LEU A 143 13.94 1.82 17.76
CA LEU A 143 14.59 3.13 17.72
C LEU A 143 16.09 2.99 18.02
N THR A 144 16.91 3.63 17.20
CA THR A 144 18.37 3.73 17.37
C THR A 144 18.83 5.16 17.12
N LYS A 145 20.07 5.48 17.48
CA LYS A 145 20.72 6.75 17.12
C LYS A 145 20.80 7.00 15.60
N HIS A 146 20.66 5.97 14.76
CA HIS A 146 20.69 6.08 13.31
C HIS A 146 19.32 6.41 12.71
N ASN A 147 18.25 6.32 13.51
CA ASN A 147 16.92 6.75 13.09
C ASN A 147 16.86 8.26 12.97
N HIS A 148 16.23 8.74 11.91
CA HIS A 148 16.02 10.16 11.66
C HIS A 148 14.70 10.65 12.28
N TYR A 149 13.68 9.80 12.24
CA TYR A 149 12.35 10.10 12.73
C TYR A 149 11.77 8.94 13.54
N LEU A 150 10.98 9.27 14.55
CA LEU A 150 10.07 8.36 15.23
C LEU A 150 8.64 8.81 14.94
N ILE A 151 7.82 7.92 14.39
CA ILE A 151 6.38 8.13 14.26
C ILE A 151 5.72 7.44 15.45
N THR A 152 5.03 8.21 16.29
CA THR A 152 4.32 7.66 17.43
C THR A 152 2.83 7.96 17.33
N LYS A 153 2.02 6.97 17.68
CA LYS A 153 0.61 7.16 17.95
C LYS A 153 0.44 7.40 19.44
N THR A 154 0.11 8.62 19.83
CA THR A 154 -0.15 9.01 21.22
C THR A 154 -1.65 9.10 21.46
N TYR A 155 -2.06 8.74 22.67
CA TYR A 155 -3.42 8.94 23.15
C TYR A 155 -3.42 10.13 24.09
N VAL A 156 -3.91 11.27 23.64
CA VAL A 156 -4.05 12.44 24.50
C VAL A 156 -5.37 12.31 25.25
N PHE A 157 -5.29 12.17 26.57
CA PHE A 157 -6.45 12.25 27.45
C PHE A 157 -6.79 13.72 27.70
N SER A 158 -7.87 14.20 27.08
CA SER A 158 -8.53 15.43 27.47
C SER A 158 -9.96 15.08 27.89
N HIS A 159 -10.46 15.72 28.96
CA HIS A 159 -11.73 15.40 29.63
C HIS A 159 -12.79 14.78 28.69
N LEU A 160 -13.05 13.48 28.89
CA LEU A 160 -14.02 12.60 28.19
C LEU A 160 -13.75 12.20 26.71
N LYS A 161 -12.61 12.50 26.09
CA LYS A 161 -12.30 12.02 24.72
C LYS A 161 -10.86 11.51 24.59
N ILE A 162 -10.71 10.30 24.02
CA ILE A 162 -9.42 9.77 23.56
C ILE A 162 -9.19 10.30 22.14
N PHE A 163 -8.21 11.18 21.97
CA PHE A 163 -7.74 11.59 20.64
C PHE A 163 -6.51 10.77 20.26
N CYS A 164 -6.52 10.22 19.05
CA CYS A 164 -5.37 9.56 18.45
C CYS A 164 -4.59 10.58 17.63
N GLU A 165 -3.44 11.02 18.12
CA GLU A 165 -2.53 11.90 17.39
C GLU A 165 -1.34 11.10 16.86
N VAL A 166 -0.91 11.43 15.64
CA VAL A 166 0.32 10.89 15.06
C VAL A 166 1.38 11.97 15.11
N THR A 167 2.37 11.80 15.99
CA THR A 167 3.47 12.74 16.16
C THR A 167 4.71 12.23 15.43
N VAL A 168 5.38 13.11 14.69
CA VAL A 168 6.67 12.82 14.04
C VAL A 168 7.77 13.57 14.78
N CYS A 169 8.57 12.83 15.54
CA CYS A 169 9.64 13.40 16.35
C CYS A 169 10.99 13.26 15.60
N LYS A 170 11.72 14.37 15.45
CA LYS A 170 13.06 14.40 14.84
C LYS A 170 14.09 13.96 15.86
N ASN A 171 14.98 13.04 15.47
CA ASN A 171 16.09 12.62 16.31
C ASN A 171 17.20 13.69 16.33
N GLN A 172 17.03 14.72 17.17
CA GLN A 172 18.08 15.68 17.53
C GLN A 172 18.58 15.37 18.95
N ALA A 173 19.17 14.19 19.19
CA ALA A 173 19.86 13.86 20.46
C ALA A 173 19.10 14.13 21.79
N SER A 174 17.78 14.38 21.76
CA SER A 174 16.99 14.89 22.89
C SER A 174 15.74 14.04 23.16
N PHE A 175 15.80 12.74 22.87
CA PHE A 175 14.76 11.78 23.24
C PHE A 175 14.89 11.21 24.65
N GLU A 176 15.88 11.66 25.45
CA GLU A 176 16.12 11.16 26.82
C GLU A 176 15.07 11.60 27.86
N HIS A 177 13.91 12.12 27.46
CA HIS A 177 12.89 12.62 28.41
C HIS A 177 11.47 12.07 28.24
N TYR A 178 11.25 11.07 27.38
CA TYR A 178 9.91 10.49 27.16
C TYR A 178 9.88 8.95 27.10
N CYS A 179 10.74 8.28 27.89
CA CYS A 179 10.56 6.87 28.26
C CYS A 179 10.20 6.78 29.74
#